data_AF-A0A0J7KUS0-F1
#
_entry.id   AF-A0A0J7KUS0-F1
#
_cell.length_a   1.000
_cell.length_b   1.000
_cell.length_c   1.000
_cell.angle_alpha   90.00
_cell.angle_beta   90.00
_cell.angle_gamma   90.00
#
_symmetry.space_group_name_H-M   'P 1'
#
loop_
_entity.id
_entity.type
_entity.pdbx_description
1 polymer ?
#
loop_
_entity_poly.entity_id
_entity_poly.type
_entity_poly.pdbx_seq_one_letter_code
_entity_poly.pdbx_strand_id
1 'polypeptide(L)'
;MVVFTCNHCGDTLQKPKVAKHYQFRCRKAPFLTCADCLKDFRNEEYLAHTKCLTEAERYGGKDYVPKPNANKGERKQQEWICVVSNLLNGTIDLSKAERNFLNTLSKHENIPRKKAKFLNFVRNVVGNRVNVAIVESVWDKMETTHKQSQESVTQTREQDTTQTLEQNKGE
;
A
#
# COMPACT_ATOMS: atom_id res chain seq x y z
N MET A 1 7.35 8.94 -11.28
CA MET A 1 8.60 8.12 -11.35
C MET A 1 9.70 8.96 -10.72
N VAL A 2 10.44 8.44 -9.74
CA VAL A 2 11.39 9.26 -8.97
C VAL A 2 12.65 9.59 -9.78
N VAL A 3 13.08 10.85 -9.69
CA VAL A 3 14.26 11.38 -10.35
C VAL A 3 15.33 11.75 -9.31
N PHE A 4 16.57 11.39 -9.60
CA PHE A 4 17.74 11.64 -8.77
C PHE A 4 18.77 12.48 -9.51
N THR A 5 19.60 13.20 -8.76
CA THR A 5 20.78 13.89 -9.26
C THR A 5 22.02 13.20 -8.70
N CYS A 6 22.99 12.90 -9.57
CA CYS A 6 24.26 12.29 -9.17
C CYS A 6 25.20 13.33 -8.58
N ASN A 7 25.62 13.16 -7.33
CA ASN A 7 26.50 14.13 -6.65
C ASN A 7 27.96 14.07 -7.13
N HIS A 8 28.32 13.09 -7.97
CA HIS A 8 29.67 12.96 -8.53
C HIS A 8 29.85 13.66 -9.88
N CYS A 9 28.80 13.72 -10.71
CA CYS A 9 28.88 14.24 -12.07
C CYS A 9 27.75 15.23 -12.44
N GLY A 10 26.75 15.43 -11.57
CA GLY A 10 25.63 16.32 -11.80
C GLY A 10 24.53 15.77 -12.72
N ASP A 11 24.68 14.56 -13.28
CA ASP A 11 23.68 13.97 -14.18
C ASP A 11 22.33 13.73 -13.47
N THR A 12 21.24 14.04 -14.17
CA THR A 12 19.88 13.71 -13.75
C THR A 12 19.48 12.31 -14.21
N LEU A 13 19.09 11.44 -13.28
CA LEU A 13 18.87 10.01 -13.48
C LEU A 13 17.49 9.60 -13.00
N GLN A 14 16.75 8.88 -13.86
CA GLN A 14 15.56 8.15 -13.43
C GLN A 14 15.97 6.88 -12.66
N LYS A 15 15.20 6.47 -11.65
CA LYS A 15 15.51 5.32 -10.78
C LYS A 15 16.05 4.05 -11.51
N PRO A 16 15.45 3.55 -12.61
CA PRO A 16 15.96 2.36 -13.31
C PRO A 16 17.29 2.58 -14.05
N LYS A 17 17.65 3.83 -14.34
CA LYS A 17 18.90 4.19 -15.04
C LYS A 17 20.07 4.38 -14.07
N VAL A 18 19.82 4.51 -12.78
CA VAL A 18 20.84 4.72 -11.74
C VAL A 18 21.88 3.61 -11.76
N ALA A 19 21.46 2.34 -11.78
CA ALA A 19 22.38 1.20 -11.78
C ALA A 19 23.32 1.24 -13.00
N LYS A 20 22.79 1.49 -14.20
CA LYS A 20 23.58 1.61 -15.43
C LYS A 20 24.54 2.81 -15.38
N HIS A 21 24.11 3.94 -14.82
CA HIS A 21 24.95 5.12 -14.70
C HIS A 21 26.20 4.84 -13.85
N TYR A 22 26.04 4.22 -12.69
CA TYR A 22 27.19 3.89 -11.83
C TYR A 22 28.07 2.79 -12.41
N GLN A 23 27.49 1.83 -13.13
CA GLN A 23 28.25 0.77 -13.79
C GLN A 23 29.12 1.28 -14.95
N PHE A 24 28.60 2.19 -15.78
CA PHE A 24 29.26 2.55 -17.04
C PHE A 24 29.86 3.95 -17.07
N ARG A 25 29.27 4.92 -16.37
CA ARG A 25 29.63 6.35 -16.45
C ARG A 25 30.45 6.78 -15.25
N CYS A 26 29.85 6.75 -14.06
CA CYS A 26 30.49 7.31 -12.86
C CYS A 26 31.52 6.40 -12.22
N ARG A 27 31.32 5.07 -12.28
CA ARG A 27 32.22 4.04 -11.72
C ARG A 27 32.65 4.28 -10.25
N LYS A 28 31.83 5.02 -9.51
CA LYS A 28 32.01 5.35 -8.09
C LYS A 28 30.88 4.75 -7.27
N ALA A 29 31.03 4.78 -5.94
CA ALA A 29 29.95 4.41 -5.04
C ALA A 29 28.72 5.32 -5.26
N PRO A 30 27.49 4.77 -5.29
CA PRO A 30 26.30 5.56 -5.50
C PRO A 30 26.12 6.65 -4.45
N PHE A 31 26.02 7.90 -4.91
CA PHE A 31 25.69 9.04 -4.07
C PHE A 31 24.75 9.98 -4.83
N LEU A 32 23.49 9.98 -4.42
CA LEU A 32 22.38 10.58 -5.17
C LEU A 32 21.55 11.46 -4.26
N THR A 33 21.05 12.57 -4.78
CA THR A 33 20.04 13.39 -4.12
C THR A 33 18.74 13.28 -4.90
N CYS A 34 17.62 13.02 -4.23
CA CYS A 34 16.33 13.04 -4.91
C CYS A 34 15.95 14.48 -5.26
N ALA A 35 15.63 14.74 -6.53
CA ALA A 35 15.26 16.08 -7.00
C ALA A 35 13.96 16.58 -6.36
N ASP A 36 13.13 15.65 -5.92
CA ASP A 36 11.83 15.93 -5.33
C ASP A 36 11.93 16.19 -3.81
N CYS A 37 12.40 15.24 -3.01
CA CYS A 37 12.45 15.42 -1.55
C CYS A 37 13.74 16.03 -1.02
N LEU A 38 14.72 16.31 -1.89
CA LEU A 38 16.04 16.82 -1.53
C LEU A 38 16.77 15.98 -0.47
N LYS A 39 16.37 14.72 -0.31
CA LYS A 39 17.04 13.77 0.57
C LYS A 39 18.20 13.12 -0.17
N ASP A 40 19.31 12.99 0.54
CA ASP A 40 20.49 12.27 0.06
C ASP A 40 20.35 10.77 0.33
N PHE A 41 20.83 9.99 -0.63
CA PHE A 41 20.85 8.53 -0.63
C PHE A 41 22.26 8.05 -0.92
N ARG A 42 22.76 7.13 -0.08
CA ARG A 42 24.07 6.51 -0.26
C ARG A 42 23.90 5.04 -0.64
N ASN A 43 24.81 4.54 -1.48
CA ASN A 43 24.83 3.14 -1.90
C ASN A 43 23.48 2.68 -2.47
N GLU A 44 22.84 1.68 -1.87
CA GLU A 44 21.60 1.09 -2.37
C GLU A 44 20.33 1.63 -1.69
N GLU A 45 20.45 2.64 -0.83
CA GLU A 45 19.31 3.25 -0.12
C GLU A 45 18.24 3.82 -1.08
N TYR A 46 18.66 4.25 -2.27
CA TYR A 46 17.74 4.77 -3.30
C TYR A 46 16.74 3.72 -3.81
N LEU A 47 17.01 2.42 -3.63
CA LEU A 47 16.10 1.33 -3.98
C LEU A 47 14.83 1.35 -3.12
N ALA A 48 14.96 1.68 -1.83
CA ALA A 48 13.82 1.81 -0.92
C ALA A 48 12.97 3.06 -1.22
N HIS A 49 13.52 4.05 -1.91
CA HIS A 49 12.80 5.27 -2.25
C HIS A 49 11.84 5.04 -3.44
N THR A 50 10.64 4.53 -3.15
CA THR A 50 9.60 4.19 -4.14
C THR A 50 8.50 5.25 -4.22
N LYS A 51 8.25 5.97 -3.13
CA LYS A 51 7.30 7.08 -3.02
C LYS A 51 8.05 8.34 -2.58
N CYS A 52 7.76 9.47 -3.22
CA CYS A 52 8.32 10.78 -2.88
C CYS A 52 7.21 11.77 -2.53
N LEU A 53 7.58 12.94 -2.01
CA LEU A 53 6.64 14.01 -1.70
C LEU A 53 5.84 14.40 -2.94
N THR A 54 4.54 14.60 -2.76
CA THR A 54 3.67 15.12 -3.81
C THR A 54 3.99 16.61 -4.06
N GLU A 55 3.72 17.08 -5.28
CA GLU A 55 3.89 18.50 -5.62
C GLU A 55 3.14 19.42 -4.66
N ALA A 56 1.94 18.99 -4.23
CA ALA A 56 1.12 19.71 -3.28
C ALA A 56 1.72 19.73 -1.86
N GLU A 57 2.45 18.70 -1.43
CA GLU A 57 3.19 18.74 -0.14
C GLU A 57 4.46 19.60 -0.25
N ARG A 58 5.09 19.67 -1.43
CA ARG A 58 6.29 20.50 -1.65
C ARG A 58 5.95 22.00 -1.71
N TYR A 59 4.91 22.36 -2.44
CA TYR A 59 4.57 23.77 -2.72
C TYR A 59 3.31 24.26 -2.00
N GLY A 60 2.57 23.39 -1.30
CA GLY A 60 1.25 23.72 -0.72
C GLY A 60 1.27 24.66 0.48
N GLY A 61 2.43 25.17 0.88
CA GLY A 61 2.56 26.03 2.05
C GLY A 61 2.35 25.28 3.37
N LYS A 62 2.52 26.00 4.49
CA LYS A 62 2.47 25.40 5.84
C LYS A 62 1.07 24.93 6.25
N ASP A 63 0.04 25.39 5.54
CA ASP A 63 -1.38 25.09 5.79
C ASP A 63 -1.94 24.03 4.81
N TYR A 64 -1.09 23.33 4.05
CA TYR A 64 -1.56 22.28 3.14
C TYR A 64 -2.14 21.10 3.93
N VAL A 65 -3.47 21.02 3.94
CA VAL A 65 -4.19 19.83 4.36
C VAL A 65 -4.37 18.92 3.14
N PRO A 66 -3.85 17.68 3.14
CA PRO A 66 -4.08 16.75 2.05
C PRO A 66 -5.58 16.60 1.83
N LYS A 67 -6.04 16.75 0.57
CA LYS A 67 -7.46 16.56 0.24
C LYS A 67 -7.90 15.19 0.78
N PRO A 68 -9.01 15.09 1.53
CA PRO A 68 -9.43 13.83 2.17
C PRO A 68 -9.65 12.68 1.17
N ASN A 69 -9.81 13.00 -0.12
CA ASN A 69 -9.98 12.03 -1.20
C ASN A 69 -8.67 11.62 -1.91
N ALA A 70 -7.54 12.31 -1.71
CA ALA A 70 -6.29 12.01 -2.41
C ALA A 70 -5.77 10.59 -2.10
N ASN A 71 -5.96 10.14 -0.87
CA ASN A 71 -5.51 8.82 -0.39
C ASN A 71 -6.64 7.78 -0.32
N LYS A 72 -7.84 8.07 -0.85
CA LYS A 72 -9.01 7.17 -0.72
C LYS A 72 -8.76 5.79 -1.34
N GLY A 73 -8.02 5.74 -2.46
CA GLY A 73 -7.69 4.48 -3.13
C GLY A 73 -6.76 3.59 -2.30
N GLU A 74 -5.73 4.21 -1.70
CA GLU A 74 -4.73 3.58 -0.85
C GLU A 74 -5.31 3.18 0.51
N ARG A 75 -6.15 4.01 1.13
CA ARG A 75 -6.84 3.67 2.37
C ARG A 75 -7.72 2.43 2.21
N LYS A 76 -8.53 2.39 1.15
CA LYS A 76 -9.31 1.20 0.79
C LYS A 76 -8.45 -0.03 0.48
N GLN A 77 -7.19 0.17 0.10
CA GLN A 77 -6.26 -0.93 -0.15
C GLN A 77 -5.69 -1.43 1.18
N GLN A 78 -5.32 -0.53 2.09
CA GLN A 78 -4.87 -0.86 3.44
C GLN A 78 -5.97 -1.55 4.26
N GLU A 79 -7.22 -1.08 4.18
CA GLU A 79 -8.39 -1.73 4.78
C GLU A 79 -8.52 -3.18 4.30
N TRP A 80 -8.36 -3.42 2.99
CA TRP A 80 -8.42 -4.76 2.40
C TRP A 80 -7.27 -5.67 2.85
N ILE A 81 -6.05 -5.14 3.01
CA ILE A 81 -4.90 -5.89 3.52
C ILE A 81 -5.07 -6.20 5.02
N CYS A 82 -5.64 -5.26 5.78
CA CYS A 82 -5.95 -5.47 7.20
C CYS A 82 -6.91 -6.65 7.40
N VAL A 83 -7.89 -6.81 6.51
CA VAL A 83 -8.79 -7.98 6.52
C VAL A 83 -8.02 -9.30 6.37
N VAL A 84 -6.99 -9.34 5.51
CA VAL A 84 -6.12 -10.53 5.36
C VAL A 84 -5.38 -10.84 6.66
N SER A 85 -4.80 -9.82 7.29
CA SER A 85 -4.10 -9.97 8.57
C SER A 85 -5.03 -10.40 9.70
N ASN A 86 -6.25 -9.84 9.73
CA ASN A 86 -7.28 -10.20 10.72
C ASN A 86 -7.75 -11.64 10.53
N LEU A 87 -7.87 -12.13 9.30
CA LEU A 87 -8.17 -13.54 9.03
C LEU A 87 -7.05 -14.49 9.49
N LEU A 88 -5.78 -14.09 9.35
CA LEU A 88 -4.66 -14.89 9.84
C LEU A 88 -4.64 -15.01 11.38
N ASN A 89 -5.00 -13.92 12.07
CA ASN A 89 -5.00 -13.83 13.54
C ASN A 89 -6.34 -14.23 14.17
N GLY A 90 -7.41 -14.31 13.39
CA GLY A 90 -8.76 -14.59 13.85
C GLY A 90 -8.98 -16.06 14.24
N THR A 91 -10.09 -16.30 14.94
CA THR A 91 -10.53 -17.61 15.46
C THR A 91 -11.28 -18.45 14.44
N ILE A 92 -11.29 -18.07 13.16
CA ILE A 92 -11.99 -18.80 12.11
C ILE A 92 -11.20 -20.09 11.82
N ASP A 93 -11.89 -21.24 11.83
CA ASP A 93 -11.34 -22.52 11.43
C ASP A 93 -10.89 -22.47 9.97
N LEU A 94 -9.59 -22.23 9.78
CA LEU A 94 -8.92 -22.24 8.49
C LEU A 94 -8.25 -23.59 8.30
N SER A 95 -8.48 -24.21 7.14
CA SER A 95 -7.70 -25.37 6.73
C SER A 95 -6.22 -25.00 6.61
N LYS A 96 -5.33 -25.95 6.87
CA LYS A 96 -3.87 -25.76 6.76
C LYS A 96 -3.48 -25.20 5.39
N ALA A 97 -4.19 -25.59 4.33
CA ALA A 97 -3.95 -25.09 2.98
C ALA A 97 -4.37 -23.62 2.80
N GLU A 98 -5.48 -23.20 3.39
CA GLU A 98 -5.97 -21.81 3.36
C GLU A 98 -5.02 -20.89 4.12
N ARG A 99 -4.55 -21.32 5.31
CA ARG A 99 -3.60 -20.56 6.12
C ARG A 99 -2.25 -20.37 5.39
N ASN A 100 -1.75 -21.42 4.73
CA ASN A 100 -0.53 -21.32 3.91
C ASN A 100 -0.71 -20.36 2.73
N PHE A 101 -1.88 -20.36 2.12
CA PHE A 101 -2.21 -19.44 1.03
C PHE A 101 -2.30 -17.99 1.52
N LEU A 102 -2.98 -17.73 2.64
CA LEU A 102 -3.06 -16.41 3.26
C LEU A 102 -1.68 -15.87 3.69
N ASN A 103 -0.79 -16.72 4.21
CA ASN A 103 0.61 -16.35 4.50
C ASN A 103 1.42 -16.01 3.24
N THR A 104 1.03 -16.53 2.08
CA THR A 104 1.65 -16.14 0.81
C THR A 104 1.09 -14.80 0.34
N LEU A 105 -0.21 -14.58 0.51
CA LEU A 105 -0.86 -13.30 0.20
C LEU A 105 -0.33 -12.14 1.05
N SER A 106 -0.07 -12.35 2.34
CA SER A 106 0.41 -11.31 3.26
C SER A 106 1.78 -10.72 2.88
N LYS A 107 2.57 -11.42 2.07
CA LYS A 107 3.85 -10.92 1.53
C LYS A 107 3.66 -9.84 0.45
N HIS A 108 2.46 -9.69 -0.08
CA HIS A 108 2.17 -8.77 -1.18
C HIS A 108 1.35 -7.58 -0.71
N GLU A 109 1.88 -6.38 -0.93
CA GLU A 109 1.24 -5.12 -0.54
C GLU A 109 0.08 -4.69 -1.47
N ASN A 110 -0.06 -5.30 -2.65
CA ASN A 110 -1.07 -4.91 -3.64
C ASN A 110 -1.94 -6.09 -4.07
N ILE A 111 -2.86 -6.49 -3.20
CA ILE A 111 -3.84 -7.55 -3.45
C ILE A 111 -5.06 -6.95 -4.17
N PRO A 112 -5.46 -7.46 -5.35
CA PRO A 112 -6.63 -6.95 -6.07
C PRO A 112 -7.95 -7.14 -5.33
N ARG A 113 -8.83 -6.13 -5.39
CA ARG A 113 -10.17 -6.13 -4.77
C ARG A 113 -11.31 -6.65 -5.66
N LYS A 114 -11.03 -6.99 -6.92
CA LYS A 114 -12.03 -7.55 -7.84
C LYS A 114 -11.73 -9.03 -8.06
N LYS A 115 -12.72 -9.91 -7.89
CA LYS A 115 -12.57 -11.38 -8.01
C LYS A 115 -11.79 -11.81 -9.26
N ALA A 116 -12.20 -11.33 -10.44
CA ALA A 116 -11.52 -11.67 -11.70
C ALA A 116 -10.04 -11.23 -11.74
N LYS A 117 -9.70 -10.07 -11.16
CA LYS A 117 -8.31 -9.59 -11.09
C LYS A 117 -7.51 -10.34 -10.02
N PHE A 118 -8.15 -10.72 -8.92
CA PHE A 118 -7.57 -11.56 -7.89
C PHE A 118 -7.18 -12.94 -8.42
N LEU A 119 -8.05 -13.61 -9.19
CA LEU A 119 -7.72 -14.90 -9.81
C LEU A 119 -6.52 -14.81 -10.77
N ASN A 120 -6.39 -13.72 -11.53
CA ASN A 120 -5.21 -13.48 -12.36
C ASN A 120 -3.94 -13.25 -11.51
N PHE A 121 -4.06 -12.47 -10.44
CA PHE A 121 -2.97 -12.24 -9.50
C PHE A 121 -2.50 -13.54 -8.83
N VAL A 122 -3.42 -14.38 -8.38
CA VAL A 122 -3.11 -15.68 -7.77
C VAL A 122 -2.38 -16.60 -8.75
N ARG A 123 -2.81 -16.64 -10.02
CA ARG A 123 -2.10 -17.38 -11.07
C ARG A 123 -0.67 -16.88 -11.28
N ASN A 124 -0.42 -15.58 -11.16
CA ASN A 124 0.93 -15.03 -11.25
C ASN A 124 1.79 -15.30 -10.00
N VAL A 125 1.20 -15.29 -8.81
CA VAL A 125 1.93 -15.43 -7.54
C VAL A 125 2.24 -16.90 -7.21
N VAL A 126 1.25 -17.79 -7.34
CA VAL A 126 1.35 -19.19 -6.91
C VAL A 126 1.51 -20.15 -8.11
N GLY A 127 1.36 -19.63 -9.34
CA GLY A 127 1.46 -20.40 -10.57
C GLY A 127 0.17 -21.16 -10.92
N ASN A 128 0.26 -22.05 -11.92
CA ASN A 128 -0.91 -22.76 -12.45
C ASN A 128 -1.40 -23.94 -11.59
N ARG A 129 -0.73 -24.27 -10.47
CA ARG A 129 -1.03 -25.47 -9.66
C ARG A 129 -2.02 -25.22 -8.51
N VAL A 130 -2.73 -24.11 -8.55
CA VAL A 130 -3.58 -23.69 -7.44
C VAL A 130 -4.93 -24.39 -7.51
N ASN A 131 -5.35 -24.95 -6.38
CA ASN A 131 -6.70 -25.48 -6.24
C ASN A 131 -7.70 -24.31 -6.20
N VAL A 132 -8.50 -24.20 -7.26
CA VAL A 132 -9.47 -23.11 -7.45
C VAL A 132 -10.47 -23.02 -6.30
N ALA A 133 -10.91 -24.16 -5.74
CA ALA A 133 -11.87 -24.18 -4.64
C ALA A 133 -11.32 -23.54 -3.36
N ILE A 134 -10.01 -23.71 -3.09
CA ILE A 134 -9.35 -23.07 -1.94
C ILE A 134 -9.27 -21.56 -2.13
N VAL A 135 -8.98 -21.11 -3.36
CA VAL A 135 -8.90 -19.67 -3.69
C VAL A 135 -10.26 -19.01 -3.55
N GLU A 136 -11.32 -19.67 -4.02
CA GLU A 136 -12.67 -19.15 -3.89
C GLU A 136 -13.13 -19.12 -2.42
N SER A 137 -12.87 -20.17 -1.64
CA SER A 137 -13.20 -20.17 -0.21
C SER A 137 -12.48 -19.06 0.56
N VAL A 138 -11.18 -18.84 0.27
CA VAL A 138 -10.42 -17.74 0.88
C VAL A 138 -10.95 -16.38 0.43
N TRP A 139 -11.29 -16.23 -0.86
CA TRP A 139 -11.90 -15.01 -1.37
C TRP A 139 -13.21 -14.68 -0.66
N ASP A 140 -14.11 -15.66 -0.51
CA ASP A 140 -15.42 -15.46 0.12
C ASP A 140 -15.29 -15.10 1.61
N LYS A 141 -14.32 -15.71 2.32
CA LYS A 141 -13.97 -15.33 3.69
C LYS A 141 -13.47 -13.90 3.78
N MET A 142 -12.57 -13.49 2.88
CA MET A 142 -12.07 -12.10 2.80
C MET A 142 -13.19 -11.10 2.49
N GLU A 143 -14.08 -11.44 1.56
CA GLU A 143 -15.21 -10.58 1.19
C GLU A 143 -16.20 -10.42 2.35
N THR A 144 -16.50 -11.50 3.07
CA THR A 144 -17.38 -11.49 4.24
C THR A 144 -16.82 -10.62 5.36
N THR A 145 -15.56 -10.82 5.75
CA THR A 145 -14.92 -10.03 6.83
C THR A 145 -14.80 -8.55 6.45
N HIS A 146 -14.56 -8.25 5.17
CA HIS A 146 -14.53 -6.87 4.70
C HIS A 146 -15.92 -6.21 4.72
N LYS A 147 -16.98 -6.92 4.33
CA LYS A 147 -18.37 -6.43 4.45
C LYS A 147 -18.73 -6.13 5.92
N GLN A 148 -18.43 -7.06 6.82
CA GLN A 148 -18.61 -6.87 8.27
C GLN A 148 -17.83 -5.64 8.80
N SER A 149 -16.60 -5.42 8.31
CA SER A 149 -15.80 -4.25 8.70
C SER A 149 -16.34 -2.93 8.14
N GLN A 150 -17.05 -2.95 7.01
CA GLN A 150 -17.70 -1.74 6.46
C GLN A 150 -19.00 -1.40 7.20
N GLU A 151 -19.75 -2.42 7.63
CA GLU A 151 -20.98 -2.25 8.40
C GLU A 151 -20.69 -1.69 9.81
N SER A 152 -19.64 -2.17 10.48
CA SER A 152 -19.27 -1.66 11.81
C SER A 152 -18.84 -0.19 11.81
N VAL A 153 -18.09 0.25 10.78
CA VAL A 153 -17.66 1.66 10.62
C VAL A 153 -18.85 2.59 10.35
N THR A 154 -19.92 2.09 9.74
CA THR A 154 -21.12 2.88 9.47
C THR A 154 -21.92 3.12 10.76
N GLN A 155 -21.99 2.12 11.65
CA GLN A 155 -22.70 2.21 12.93
C GLN A 155 -22.00 3.11 13.96
N THR A 156 -20.66 3.16 14.01
CA THR A 156 -19.93 4.04 14.94
C THR A 156 -20.11 5.53 14.60
N ARG A 157 -20.27 5.86 13.31
CA ARG A 157 -20.48 7.25 12.86
C ARG A 157 -21.85 7.81 13.23
N GLU A 158 -22.87 6.96 13.32
CA GLU A 158 -24.22 7.35 13.71
C GLU A 158 -24.31 7.61 15.24
N GLN A 159 -23.53 6.90 16.05
CA GLN A 159 -23.50 7.09 17.50
C GLN A 159 -22.78 8.39 17.93
N ASP A 160 -21.67 8.75 17.28
CA ASP A 160 -20.96 10.01 17.55
C ASP A 160 -21.81 11.24 17.21
N THR A 161 -22.58 11.19 16.12
CA THR A 161 -23.45 12.30 15.70
C THR A 161 -24.61 12.53 16.68
N THR A 162 -25.04 11.48 17.38
CA THR A 162 -26.16 11.56 18.34
C THR A 162 -25.70 12.14 19.68
N GLN A 163 -24.46 11.87 20.11
CA GLN A 163 -23.92 12.43 21.37
C GLN A 163 -23.56 13.93 21.27
N THR A 164 -23.17 14.44 20.09
CA THR A 164 -22.84 15.87 19.94
C THR A 164 -24.09 16.78 19.90
N LEU A 165 -25.26 16.23 19.56
CA LEU A 165 -26.53 16.97 19.52
C LEU A 165 -27.20 17.09 20.91
N GLU A 166 -26.92 16.18 21.84
CA GLU A 166 -27.44 16.23 23.20
C GLU A 166 -26.67 17.20 24.12
N GLN A 167 -25.39 17.48 23.82
CA GLN A 167 -24.59 18.45 24.58
C GLN A 167 -24.83 19.92 24.20
N ASN A 168 -25.40 20.22 23.03
CA ASN A 168 -25.68 21.59 22.55
C ASN A 168 -27.11 22.09 22.86
N LYS A 169 -27.90 21.34 23.65
CA LYS A 169 -29.28 21.70 24.04
C LYS A 169 -29.42 22.06 25.52
N GLY A 170 -28.31 22.15 26.24
CA GLY A 170 -28.24 22.37 27.69
C GLY A 170 -27.54 23.66 28.14
N GLU A 171 -27.25 24.59 27.23
CA GLU A 171 -26.83 25.97 27.55
C GLU A 171 -27.90 26.98 27.13
#